data_AF-A0A0K8Q6J3-F1
#
_entry.id   AF-A0A0K8Q6J3-F1
#
_cell.length_a   1.000
_cell.length_b   1.000
_cell.length_c   1.000
_cell.angle_alpha   90.00
_cell.angle_beta   90.00
_cell.angle_gamma   90.00
#
_symmetry.space_group_name_H-M   'P 1'
#
loop_
_entity.id
_entity.type
_entity.pdbx_description
1 polymer ?
#
loop_
_entity_poly.entity_id
_entity_poly.type
_entity_poly.pdbx_seq_one_letter_code
_entity_poly.pdbx_strand_id
1 'polypeptide(L)'
;MGWEAQDQFGSATRPPLDTVEAINRLSDLGAYGITFHDNDLFPFGCSAADRQREIDRLTGALKATGMIVPMVTTNLFSHPVFKDGASPAMTAASGASLSARSWTTSTLPRNWVRRRL
;
A
#
# COMPACT_ATOMS: atom_id res chain seq x y z
N MET A 1 -7.33 -3.21 -9.46
CA MET A 1 -8.78 -2.92 -9.54
C MET A 1 -9.08 -1.46 -9.21
N GLY A 2 -8.73 -0.97 -8.02
CA GLY A 2 -9.23 0.29 -7.44
C GLY A 2 -8.73 1.62 -8.02
N TRP A 3 -8.45 1.74 -9.33
CA TRP A 3 -8.24 3.06 -9.93
C TRP A 3 -9.59 3.74 -10.19
N GLU A 4 -9.79 4.95 -9.67
CA GLU A 4 -11.05 5.70 -9.75
C GLU A 4 -11.40 6.25 -11.15
N ALA A 5 -10.50 6.06 -12.13
CA ALA A 5 -10.62 6.63 -13.49
C ALA A 5 -10.73 8.17 -13.48
N GLN A 6 -9.85 8.80 -12.70
CA GLN A 6 -9.46 10.21 -12.84
C GLN A 6 -8.23 10.26 -13.77
N ASP A 7 -8.23 11.20 -14.72
CA ASP A 7 -7.13 11.43 -15.66
C ASP A 7 -6.77 12.93 -15.77
N GLN A 8 -5.90 13.30 -16.70
CA GLN A 8 -5.40 14.68 -16.82
C GLN A 8 -6.44 15.70 -17.30
N PHE A 9 -7.60 15.25 -17.78
CA PHE A 9 -8.66 16.09 -18.37
C PHE A 9 -10.04 15.87 -17.73
N GLY A 10 -10.26 14.75 -17.04
CA GLY A 10 -11.52 14.38 -16.38
C GLY A 10 -11.37 14.03 -14.89
N SER A 11 -12.41 14.36 -14.12
CA SER A 11 -12.58 13.91 -12.74
C SER A 11 -12.78 12.39 -12.65
N ALA A 12 -12.62 11.81 -11.45
CA ALA A 12 -12.98 10.43 -11.17
C ALA A 12 -14.39 10.06 -11.68
N THR A 13 -14.52 8.85 -12.22
CA THR A 13 -15.79 8.29 -12.74
C THR A 13 -16.22 7.01 -12.02
N ARG A 14 -15.41 6.53 -11.07
CA ARG A 14 -15.71 5.39 -10.19
C ARG A 14 -15.40 5.79 -8.73
N PRO A 15 -16.15 5.30 -7.74
CA PRO A 15 -15.83 5.55 -6.34
C PRO A 15 -14.54 4.82 -5.91
N PRO A 16 -13.92 5.25 -4.80
CA PRO A 16 -12.84 4.49 -4.15
C PRO A 16 -13.29 3.05 -3.85
N LEU A 17 -12.38 2.08 -4.01
CA LEU A 17 -12.63 0.67 -3.74
C LEU A 17 -12.02 0.27 -2.39
N ASP A 18 -12.83 -0.31 -1.49
CA ASP A 18 -12.34 -0.75 -0.19
C ASP A 18 -11.35 -1.92 -0.30
N THR A 19 -10.31 -1.93 0.53
CA THR A 19 -9.25 -2.96 0.53
C THR A 19 -9.81 -4.37 0.78
N VAL A 20 -10.77 -4.52 1.70
CA VAL A 20 -11.37 -5.83 2.02
C VAL A 20 -12.25 -6.31 0.86
N GLU A 21 -12.99 -5.40 0.24
CA GLU A 21 -13.79 -5.69 -0.95
C GLU A 21 -12.90 -6.11 -2.14
N ALA A 22 -11.79 -5.39 -2.37
CA ALA A 22 -10.83 -5.72 -3.41
C ALA A 22 -10.22 -7.12 -3.25
N ILE A 23 -9.91 -7.53 -2.01
CA ILE A 23 -9.35 -8.85 -1.69
C ILE A 23 -10.38 -9.96 -1.90
N ASN A 24 -11.61 -9.78 -1.43
CA ASN A 24 -12.67 -10.78 -1.67
C ASN A 24 -12.94 -10.95 -3.17
N ARG A 25 -13.15 -9.84 -3.90
CA ARG A 25 -13.35 -9.88 -5.37
C ARG A 25 -12.16 -10.49 -6.13
N LEU A 26 -10.93 -10.32 -5.65
CA LEU A 26 -9.75 -10.97 -6.24
C LEU A 26 -9.74 -12.49 -5.96
N SER A 27 -10.08 -12.89 -4.74
CA SER A 27 -10.18 -14.30 -4.35
C SER A 27 -11.27 -15.04 -5.13
N ASP A 28 -12.44 -14.42 -5.31
CA ASP A 28 -13.56 -14.97 -6.10
C ASP A 28 -13.18 -15.20 -7.57
N LEU A 29 -12.25 -14.39 -8.09
CA LEU A 29 -11.68 -14.50 -9.44
C LEU A 29 -10.45 -15.45 -9.50
N GLY A 30 -10.12 -16.14 -8.41
CA GLY A 30 -9.03 -17.12 -8.34
C GLY A 30 -7.62 -16.52 -8.24
N ALA A 31 -7.48 -15.25 -7.85
CA ALA A 31 -6.18 -14.61 -7.74
C ALA A 31 -5.36 -15.12 -6.54
N TYR A 32 -4.09 -15.46 -6.78
CA TYR A 32 -3.15 -15.95 -5.76
C TYR A 32 -2.80 -14.91 -4.68
N GLY A 33 -2.79 -13.62 -5.02
CA GLY A 33 -2.36 -12.58 -4.11
C GLY A 33 -2.58 -11.15 -4.64
N ILE A 34 -2.33 -10.18 -3.77
CA ILE A 34 -2.51 -8.74 -4.03
C ILE A 34 -1.20 -7.98 -3.77
N THR A 35 -0.93 -6.95 -4.57
CA THR A 35 0.18 -6.02 -4.39
C THR A 35 -0.35 -4.59 -4.31
N PHE A 36 0.34 -3.71 -3.57
CA PHE A 36 -0.11 -2.34 -3.29
C PHE A 36 1.07 -1.43 -2.93
N HIS A 37 0.88 -0.11 -3.08
CA HIS A 37 1.70 0.90 -2.43
C HIS A 37 1.19 1.17 -1.01
N ASP A 38 2.06 1.62 -0.11
CA ASP A 38 1.70 2.12 1.22
C ASP A 38 0.50 3.09 1.21
N ASN A 39 0.51 4.10 0.35
CA ASN A 39 -0.59 5.07 0.22
C ASN A 39 -1.90 4.49 -0.36
N ASP A 40 -1.88 3.28 -0.95
CA ASP A 40 -3.09 2.59 -1.43
C ASP A 40 -3.85 1.90 -0.27
N LEU A 41 -3.21 1.73 0.88
CA LEU A 41 -3.78 1.08 2.08
C LEU A 41 -4.22 2.08 3.15
N PHE A 42 -3.48 3.18 3.33
CA PHE A 42 -3.83 4.23 4.29
C PHE A 42 -3.37 5.61 3.77
N PRO A 43 -4.09 6.71 4.06
CA PRO A 43 -3.70 8.04 3.58
C PRO A 43 -2.32 8.49 4.07
N PHE A 44 -1.62 9.26 3.24
CA PHE A 44 -0.38 9.91 3.62
C PHE A 44 -0.59 10.83 4.83
N GLY A 45 0.22 10.66 5.88
CA GLY A 45 0.11 11.44 7.12
C GLY A 45 -1.04 11.02 8.06
N CYS A 46 -1.71 9.88 7.83
CA CYS A 46 -2.70 9.34 8.76
C CYS A 46 -2.11 9.03 10.15
N SER A 47 -2.97 8.92 11.18
CA SER A 47 -2.51 8.61 12.54
C SER A 47 -1.98 7.16 12.63
N ALA A 48 -1.14 6.89 13.62
CA ALA A 48 -0.67 5.53 13.89
C ALA A 48 -1.81 4.54 14.19
N ALA A 49 -2.93 5.02 14.74
CA ALA A 49 -4.12 4.21 15.02
C ALA A 49 -4.92 3.90 13.73
N ASP A 50 -5.10 4.88 12.85
CA ASP A 50 -5.72 4.67 11.52
C ASP A 50 -4.90 3.69 10.69
N ARG A 51 -3.59 3.91 10.63
CA ARG A 51 -2.63 3.05 9.94
C ARG A 51 -2.70 1.60 10.44
N GLN A 52 -2.77 1.41 11.76
CA GLN A 52 -2.88 0.06 12.34
C GLN A 52 -4.22 -0.60 12.00
N ARG A 53 -5.33 0.14 12.08
CA ARG A 53 -6.66 -0.35 11.71
C ARG A 53 -6.71 -0.88 10.27
N GLU A 54 -6.19 -0.16 9.29
CA GLU A 54 -6.22 -0.63 7.90
C GLU A 54 -5.29 -1.84 7.66
N ILE A 55 -4.15 -1.90 8.35
CA ILE A 55 -3.26 -3.08 8.35
C ILE A 55 -3.96 -4.31 8.96
N ASP A 56 -4.73 -4.13 10.04
CA ASP A 56 -5.48 -5.21 10.66
C ASP A 56 -6.65 -5.70 9.77
N ARG A 57 -7.35 -4.77 9.08
CA ARG A 57 -8.39 -5.10 8.09
C ARG A 57 -7.83 -5.88 6.90
N LEU A 58 -6.73 -5.41 6.30
CA LEU A 58 -5.97 -6.13 5.26
C LEU A 58 -5.59 -7.53 5.74
N THR A 59 -4.97 -7.63 6.92
CA THR A 59 -4.50 -8.91 7.49
C THR A 59 -5.65 -9.87 7.80
N GLY A 60 -6.82 -9.35 8.19
CA GLY A 60 -8.05 -10.13 8.38
C GLY A 60 -8.57 -10.70 7.05
N ALA A 61 -8.67 -9.87 6.02
CA ALA A 61 -9.16 -10.27 4.70
C ALA A 61 -8.27 -11.36 4.05
N LEU A 62 -6.94 -11.18 4.08
CA LEU A 62 -5.97 -12.18 3.59
C LEU A 62 -6.09 -13.52 4.31
N LYS A 63 -6.31 -13.52 5.63
CA LYS A 63 -6.54 -14.75 6.41
C LYS A 63 -7.86 -15.44 6.06
N ALA A 64 -8.90 -14.68 5.72
CA ALA A 64 -10.21 -15.22 5.39
C ALA A 64 -10.26 -15.84 3.97
N THR A 65 -9.57 -15.23 3.01
CA THR A 65 -9.51 -15.71 1.61
C THR A 65 -8.39 -16.72 1.35
N GLY A 66 -7.32 -16.69 2.16
CA GLY A 66 -6.09 -17.45 1.88
C GLY A 66 -5.18 -16.79 0.84
N MET A 67 -5.53 -15.61 0.32
CA MET A 67 -4.66 -14.80 -0.53
C MET A 67 -3.41 -14.34 0.21
N ILE A 68 -2.31 -14.17 -0.52
CA ILE A 68 -1.06 -13.61 0.04
C ILE A 68 -0.73 -12.22 -0.50
N VAL A 69 0.29 -11.59 0.09
CA VAL A 69 0.94 -10.38 -0.44
C VAL A 69 2.34 -10.76 -0.88
N PRO A 70 2.58 -11.04 -2.19
CA PRO A 70 3.90 -11.46 -2.67
C PRO A 70 4.89 -10.30 -2.82
N MET A 71 4.39 -9.06 -2.90
CA MET A 71 5.19 -7.84 -3.05
C MET A 71 4.41 -6.62 -2.52
N VAL A 72 5.13 -5.69 -1.90
CA VAL A 72 4.66 -4.32 -1.59
C VAL A 72 5.64 -3.31 -2.15
N THR A 73 5.15 -2.11 -2.45
CA THR A 73 5.94 -0.99 -2.99
C THR A 73 5.61 0.31 -2.23
N THR A 74 6.27 1.42 -2.57
CA THR A 74 6.13 2.72 -1.90
C THR A 74 5.67 3.77 -2.91
N ASN A 75 4.65 4.56 -2.58
CA ASN A 75 4.20 5.65 -3.45
C ASN A 75 5.17 6.83 -3.32
N LEU A 76 6.05 6.91 -4.32
CA LEU A 76 7.13 7.88 -4.41
C LEU A 76 6.91 8.89 -5.56
N PHE A 77 5.64 9.17 -5.89
CA PHE A 77 5.26 9.98 -7.05
C PHE A 77 4.01 10.86 -6.86
N SER A 78 3.00 10.45 -6.07
CA SER A 78 1.72 11.18 -6.00
C SER A 78 1.77 12.45 -5.13
N HIS A 79 2.58 12.49 -4.07
CA HIS A 79 2.64 13.67 -3.20
C HIS A 79 3.50 14.78 -3.85
N PRO A 80 3.08 16.07 -3.87
CA PRO A 80 3.79 17.13 -4.59
C PRO A 80 5.27 17.37 -4.20
N VAL A 81 5.72 16.85 -3.05
CA VAL A 81 7.14 16.84 -2.66
C VAL A 81 8.01 16.00 -3.62
N PHE A 82 7.40 15.05 -4.35
CA PHE A 82 8.05 14.16 -5.32
C PHE A 82 7.88 14.62 -6.77
N LYS A 83 7.46 15.88 -7.01
CA LYS A 83 7.28 16.44 -8.37
C LYS A 83 8.53 16.33 -9.26
N ASP A 84 9.72 16.33 -8.63
CA ASP A 84 11.05 16.24 -9.27
C ASP A 84 11.65 14.82 -9.12
N GLY A 85 10.85 13.84 -8.67
CA GLY A 85 11.25 12.49 -8.30
C GLY A 85 11.66 12.33 -6.84
N ALA A 86 11.31 11.21 -6.21
CA ALA A 86 11.67 10.94 -4.81
C ALA A 86 13.14 10.60 -4.57
N SER A 87 13.91 10.33 -5.62
CA SER A 87 15.37 10.23 -5.58
C SER A 87 15.95 11.17 -6.64
N PRO A 88 16.70 12.19 -6.20
CA PRO A 88 18.05 12.36 -6.73
C PRO A 88 19.03 11.26 -6.26
N ALA A 89 19.92 11.32 -5.26
CA ALA A 89 20.38 12.31 -4.28
C ALA A 89 19.36 12.95 -3.31
N MET A 90 18.08 12.56 -3.35
CA MET A 90 17.00 13.06 -2.47
C MET A 90 17.00 14.59 -2.24
N THR A 91 17.38 15.34 -3.29
CA THR A 91 17.42 16.81 -3.42
C THR A 91 18.11 17.61 -2.31
N ALA A 92 18.85 16.95 -1.40
CA ALA A 92 19.74 17.48 -0.34
C ALA A 92 19.19 18.52 0.67
N ALA A 93 18.05 19.18 0.42
CA ALA A 93 17.71 20.46 1.05
C ALA A 93 16.20 20.71 1.31
N SER A 94 15.37 19.67 1.39
CA SER A 94 14.01 19.80 1.95
C SER A 94 14.06 19.62 3.47
N GLY A 95 13.88 20.72 4.22
CA GLY A 95 14.12 20.81 5.67
C GLY A 95 13.15 20.07 6.60
N ALA A 96 12.56 18.95 6.16
CA ALA A 96 11.73 18.08 6.99
C ALA A 96 12.55 16.89 7.50
N SER A 97 12.58 16.67 8.82
CA SER A 97 13.27 15.53 9.42
C SER A 97 12.50 14.21 9.19
N LEU A 98 12.61 13.67 7.98
CA LEU A 98 12.04 12.37 7.63
C LEU A 98 12.88 11.25 8.26
N SER A 99 12.44 10.80 9.44
CA SER A 99 12.99 9.64 10.14
C SER A 99 12.73 8.35 9.35
N ALA A 100 13.53 8.12 8.31
CA ALA A 100 13.51 6.90 7.48
C ALA A 100 14.02 5.69 8.27
N ARG A 101 13.24 5.22 9.23
CA ARG A 101 13.46 3.92 9.87
C ARG A 101 13.21 2.84 8.83
N SER A 102 14.26 2.10 8.49
CA SER A 102 14.22 1.10 7.43
C SER A 102 13.23 -0.02 7.75
N TRP A 103 12.38 -0.36 6.78
CA TRP A 103 11.53 -1.55 6.81
C TRP A 103 12.38 -2.81 6.56
N THR A 104 13.28 -3.08 7.50
CA THR A 104 13.91 -4.39 7.63
C THR A 104 12.85 -5.42 8.04
N THR A 105 13.16 -6.71 7.87
CA THR A 105 12.26 -7.85 8.12
C THR A 105 11.92 -8.11 9.60
N SER A 106 11.94 -7.06 10.43
CA SER A 106 11.59 -7.08 11.86
C SER A 106 10.15 -6.63 12.13
N THR A 107 9.55 -5.80 11.27
CA THR A 107 8.19 -5.25 11.45
C THR A 107 7.06 -6.12 10.91
N LEU A 108 7.38 -7.21 10.20
CA LEU A 108 6.40 -8.23 9.75
C LEU A 108 6.63 -9.54 10.52
N PRO A 109 5.58 -10.32 10.82
CA PRO A 109 5.74 -11.60 11.51
C PRO A 109 6.65 -12.55 10.71
N ARG A 110 7.74 -13.02 11.36
CA ARG A 110 8.84 -13.80 10.74
C ARG A 110 8.41 -15.09 10.01
N ASN A 111 7.18 -15.53 10.21
CA ASN A 111 6.59 -16.77 9.68
C ASN A 111 5.99 -16.65 8.27
N TRP A 112 5.95 -15.46 7.65
CA TRP A 112 5.32 -15.25 6.32
C TRP A 112 6.14 -15.75 5.11
N VAL A 113 7.41 -16.14 5.28
CA VAL A 113 8.34 -16.45 4.16
C VAL A 113 8.77 -17.93 4.10
N ARG A 114 8.21 -18.82 4.93
CA ARG A 114 8.61 -20.26 4.93
C ARG A 114 7.45 -21.24 5.10
N ARG A 115 7.04 -21.86 3.98
CA ARG A 115 6.54 -23.25 3.86
C ARG A 115 6.62 -23.68 2.38
N ARG A 116 7.00 -24.94 2.12
CA ARG A 116 7.37 -25.53 0.81
C ARG A 116 8.76 -25.18 0.27
N LEU A 117 9.78 -25.80 0.86
CA LEU A 117 10.34 -26.99 0.22
C LEU A 117 9.64 -28.21 0.87
#